data_AF-A0A326QML7-F1
#
_entry.id   AF-A0A326QML7-F1
#
_cell.length_a   1.000
_cell.length_b   1.000
_cell.length_c   1.000
_cell.angle_alpha   90.00
_cell.angle_beta   90.00
_cell.angle_gamma   90.00
#
_symmetry.space_group_name_H-M   'P 1'
#
loop_
_entity.id
_entity.type
_entity.pdbx_description
1 polymer ?
#
loop_
_entity_poly.entity_id
_entity_poly.type
_entity_poly.pdbx_seq_one_letter_code
_entity_poly.pdbx_strand_id
1 'polypeptide(L)'
;MLAGAAGLGGTALALLFTNPPPNDFESFAGDQLVELAVEEVCGADGLPMPLRLVVQNCPELIRSQSQVLGALARQGTTRHNFGVFSLYQTEIGGQEVLPFLRIPRYRVITLAGAGHFVILSTSKDGREENDAGATSDARP
;
A
#
# COMPACT_ATOMS: atom_id res chain seq x y z
N MET A 1 -47.73 -32.79 -2.37
CA MET A 1 -46.97 -32.25 -1.22
C MET A 1 -45.95 -31.27 -1.78
N LEU A 2 -46.21 -29.97 -1.61
CA LEU A 2 -45.19 -28.93 -1.85
C LEU A 2 -44.34 -28.83 -0.60
N ALA A 3 -43.04 -29.09 -0.71
CA ALA A 3 -42.05 -28.70 0.29
C ALA A 3 -40.90 -28.04 -0.46
N GLY A 4 -41.00 -26.72 -0.59
CA GLY A 4 -39.90 -25.88 -1.02
C GLY A 4 -38.85 -25.82 0.08
N ALA A 5 -37.60 -26.04 -0.31
CA ALA A 5 -36.43 -25.65 0.45
C ALA A 5 -35.48 -24.91 -0.50
N ALA A 6 -35.91 -23.72 -0.92
CA ALA A 6 -35.06 -22.73 -1.56
C ALA A 6 -34.91 -21.57 -0.59
N GLY A 7 -33.79 -21.50 0.10
CA GLY A 7 -33.49 -20.43 1.03
C GLY A 7 -32.17 -20.71 1.73
N LEU A 8 -31.29 -19.71 1.74
CA LEU A 8 -29.90 -19.71 2.26
C LEU A 8 -28.80 -20.10 1.26
N GLY A 9 -28.84 -19.59 0.02
CA GLY A 9 -27.70 -19.63 -0.90
C GLY A 9 -27.24 -18.28 -1.45
N GLY A 10 -28.09 -17.24 -1.40
CA GLY A 10 -27.87 -16.00 -2.16
C GLY A 10 -27.04 -14.90 -1.49
N THR A 11 -26.92 -14.88 -0.16
CA THR A 11 -26.29 -13.76 0.56
C THR A 11 -24.80 -13.95 0.85
N ALA A 12 -24.31 -15.18 0.92
CA ALA A 12 -22.88 -15.45 1.16
C ALA A 12 -22.00 -15.07 -0.03
N LEU A 13 -22.53 -15.15 -1.26
CA LEU A 13 -21.81 -14.74 -2.47
C LEU A 13 -21.64 -13.22 -2.55
N ALA A 14 -22.62 -12.44 -2.10
CA ALA A 14 -22.55 -10.98 -2.12
C ALA A 14 -21.43 -10.40 -1.23
N LEU A 15 -21.10 -11.08 -0.11
CA LEU A 15 -20.01 -10.69 0.78
C LEU A 15 -18.62 -11.08 0.25
N LEU A 16 -18.53 -12.05 -0.67
CA LEU A 16 -17.27 -12.33 -1.38
C LEU A 16 -16.98 -11.24 -2.43
N PHE A 17 -18.02 -10.62 -3.00
CA PHE A 17 -17.87 -9.50 -3.94
C PHE A 17 -17.38 -8.20 -3.29
N THR A 18 -17.44 -8.07 -1.97
CA THR A 18 -16.91 -6.88 -1.29
C THR A 18 -15.40 -6.94 -1.10
N ASN A 19 -14.77 -8.11 -1.22
CA ASN A 19 -13.33 -8.24 -1.03
C ASN A 19 -12.62 -8.11 -2.39
N PRO A 20 -11.83 -7.04 -2.61
CA PRO A 20 -11.11 -6.86 -3.87
C PRO A 20 -10.26 -8.09 -4.23
N PRO A 21 -10.18 -8.46 -5.51
CA PRO A 21 -9.28 -9.52 -5.95
C PRO A 21 -7.82 -9.12 -5.71
N PRO A 22 -6.92 -10.09 -5.48
CA PRO A 22 -5.52 -9.80 -5.19
C PRO A 22 -4.76 -9.08 -6.31
N ASN A 23 -5.21 -9.16 -7.56
CA ASN A 23 -4.62 -8.40 -8.67
C ASN A 23 -4.82 -6.88 -8.52
N ASP A 24 -5.95 -6.47 -7.95
CA ASP A 24 -6.25 -5.04 -7.77
C ASP A 24 -5.34 -4.42 -6.70
N PHE A 25 -4.87 -5.22 -5.74
CA PHE A 25 -3.87 -4.77 -4.77
C PHE A 25 -2.56 -4.36 -5.45
N GLU A 26 -2.13 -5.05 -6.51
CA GLU A 26 -0.89 -4.72 -7.22
C GLU A 26 -0.97 -3.34 -7.86
N SER A 27 -2.11 -3.00 -8.47
CA SER A 27 -2.34 -1.66 -9.02
C SER A 27 -2.35 -0.59 -7.93
N PHE A 28 -3.14 -0.79 -6.87
CA PHE A 28 -3.21 0.12 -5.73
C PHE A 28 -1.82 0.36 -5.09
N ALA A 29 -1.09 -0.71 -4.81
CA ALA A 29 0.22 -0.60 -4.17
C ALA A 29 1.27 0.01 -5.11
N GLY A 30 1.18 -0.25 -6.42
CA GLY A 30 2.00 0.39 -7.43
C GLY A 30 1.81 1.90 -7.45
N ASP A 31 0.56 2.37 -7.43
CA ASP A 31 0.24 3.80 -7.40
C ASP A 31 0.76 4.49 -6.13
N GLN A 32 0.59 3.86 -4.95
CA GLN A 32 1.14 4.41 -3.70
C GLN A 32 2.67 4.45 -3.68
N LEU A 33 3.35 3.46 -4.25
CA LEU A 33 4.80 3.48 -4.33
C LEU A 33 5.32 4.49 -5.35
N VAL A 34 4.59 4.71 -6.44
CA VAL A 34 4.90 5.78 -7.39
C VAL A 34 4.82 7.13 -6.69
N GLU A 35 3.76 7.39 -5.93
CA GLU A 35 3.61 8.65 -5.20
C GLU A 35 4.76 8.86 -4.21
N LEU A 36 5.06 7.84 -3.40
CA LEU A 36 6.18 7.87 -2.45
C LEU A 36 7.53 8.07 -3.15
N ALA A 37 7.79 7.35 -4.24
CA ALA A 37 9.05 7.44 -4.97
C ALA A 37 9.21 8.80 -5.68
N VAL A 38 8.13 9.38 -6.19
CA VAL A 38 8.16 10.75 -6.73
C VAL A 38 8.51 11.75 -5.64
N GLU A 39 7.92 11.62 -4.46
CA GLU A 39 8.21 12.50 -3.33
C GLU A 39 9.66 12.36 -2.83
N GLU A 40 10.12 11.12 -2.57
CA GLU A 40 11.46 10.87 -2.03
C GLU A 40 12.57 11.11 -3.06
N VAL A 41 12.38 10.74 -4.33
CA VAL A 41 13.44 10.79 -5.36
C VAL A 41 13.38 12.06 -6.18
N CYS A 42 12.20 12.45 -6.66
CA CYS A 42 12.07 13.65 -7.51
C CYS A 42 11.90 14.95 -6.70
N GLY A 43 11.69 14.86 -5.38
CA GLY A 43 11.55 15.99 -4.47
C GLY A 43 12.80 16.89 -4.38
N ALA A 44 12.68 17.96 -3.58
CA ALA A 44 13.71 19.01 -3.46
C ALA A 44 15.10 18.47 -3.10
N ASP A 45 15.15 17.45 -2.25
CA ASP A 45 16.38 16.85 -1.69
C ASP A 45 16.71 15.45 -2.26
N GLY A 46 15.87 14.91 -3.14
CA GLY A 46 15.97 13.51 -3.59
C GLY A 46 17.02 13.24 -4.68
N LEU A 47 17.28 14.23 -5.55
CA LEU A 47 18.24 14.11 -6.65
C LEU A 47 19.29 15.23 -6.60
N PRO A 48 20.59 14.89 -6.63
CA PRO A 48 21.64 15.89 -6.71
C PRO A 48 21.54 16.66 -8.05
N MET A 49 21.94 17.92 -8.02
CA MET A 49 21.76 18.87 -9.14
C MET A 49 22.19 18.34 -10.53
N PRO A 50 23.31 17.62 -10.69
CA PRO A 50 23.71 17.07 -11.99
C PRO A 50 22.73 16.02 -12.54
N LEU A 51 22.18 15.16 -11.68
CA LEU A 51 21.23 14.12 -12.11
C LEU A 51 19.90 14.73 -12.58
N ARG A 52 19.49 15.87 -12.02
CA ARG A 52 18.28 16.58 -12.46
C ARG A 52 18.33 17.07 -13.91
N LEU A 53 19.52 17.37 -14.42
CA LEU A 53 19.69 17.76 -15.82
C LEU A 53 19.57 16.58 -16.79
N VAL A 54 19.91 15.38 -16.34
CA VAL A 54 19.88 14.15 -17.15
C VAL A 54 18.50 13.48 -17.08
N VAL A 55 17.91 13.41 -15.88
CA VAL A 55 16.60 12.81 -15.64
C VAL A 55 15.51 13.86 -15.87
N GLN A 56 15.21 14.12 -17.13
CA GLN A 56 14.10 14.99 -17.51
C GLN A 56 12.77 14.32 -17.18
N ASN A 57 11.82 15.09 -16.63
CA ASN A 57 10.50 14.61 -16.26
C ASN A 57 10.54 13.38 -15.32
N CYS A 58 11.42 13.41 -14.32
CA CYS A 58 11.55 12.38 -13.27
C CYS A 58 10.19 11.81 -12.79
N PRO A 59 9.14 12.62 -12.51
CA PRO A 59 7.86 12.08 -12.10
C PRO A 59 7.19 11.17 -13.13
N GLU A 60 7.22 11.52 -14.41
CA GLU A 60 6.65 10.69 -15.49
C GLU A 60 7.42 9.39 -15.68
N LEU A 61 8.76 9.45 -15.53
CA LEU A 61 9.58 8.25 -15.59
C LEU A 61 9.19 7.26 -14.49
N ILE A 62 9.02 7.73 -13.25
CA ILE A 62 8.61 6.86 -12.14
C ILE A 62 7.18 6.33 -12.36
N ARG A 63 6.23 7.20 -12.77
CA ARG A 63 4.84 6.80 -13.06
C ARG A 63 4.76 5.72 -14.14
N SER A 64 5.62 5.77 -15.16
CA SER A 64 5.67 4.75 -16.20
C SER A 64 6.05 3.35 -15.68
N GLN A 65 6.62 3.27 -14.47
CA GLN A 65 7.03 2.02 -13.83
C GLN A 65 6.07 1.55 -12.74
N SER A 66 4.83 2.07 -12.69
CA SER A 66 3.82 1.69 -11.70
C SER A 66 3.61 0.17 -11.60
N GLN A 67 3.62 -0.55 -12.74
CA GLN A 67 3.49 -2.01 -12.76
C GLN A 67 4.68 -2.73 -12.11
N VAL A 68 5.91 -2.24 -12.34
CA VAL A 68 7.12 -2.82 -11.74
C VAL A 68 7.12 -2.58 -10.23
N LEU A 69 6.73 -1.39 -9.81
CA LEU A 69 6.59 -1.03 -8.39
C LEU A 69 5.47 -1.83 -7.72
N GLY A 70 4.34 -2.03 -8.39
CA GLY A 70 3.27 -2.90 -7.93
C GLY A 70 3.73 -4.34 -7.73
N ALA A 71 4.43 -4.91 -8.71
CA ALA A 71 4.98 -6.26 -8.62
C ALA A 71 5.97 -6.40 -7.44
N LEU A 72 6.79 -5.37 -7.19
CA LEU A 72 7.68 -5.31 -6.03
C LEU A 72 6.89 -5.26 -4.72
N ALA A 73 5.87 -4.40 -4.63
CA ALA A 73 5.01 -4.33 -3.45
C ALA A 73 4.36 -5.68 -3.16
N ARG A 74 3.86 -6.36 -4.20
CA ARG A 74 3.26 -7.70 -4.08
C ARG A 74 4.25 -8.72 -3.54
N GLN A 75 5.52 -8.70 -3.98
CA GLN A 75 6.56 -9.61 -3.46
C GLN A 75 6.84 -9.38 -1.97
N GLY A 76 6.81 -8.12 -1.51
CA GLY A 76 6.98 -7.75 -0.11
C GLY A 76 5.70 -7.84 0.74
N THR A 77 4.60 -8.38 0.21
CA THR A 77 3.30 -8.36 0.89
C THR A 77 2.82 -9.75 1.27
N THR A 78 2.34 -9.88 2.51
CA THR A 78 1.59 -11.05 2.98
C THR A 78 0.10 -10.70 3.12
N ARG A 79 -0.77 -11.52 2.52
CA ARG A 79 -2.23 -11.36 2.60
C ARG A 79 -2.85 -12.31 3.62
N HIS A 80 -3.68 -11.79 4.50
CA HIS A 80 -4.55 -12.54 5.40
C HIS A 80 -6.00 -12.32 5.00
N ASN A 81 -6.69 -13.37 4.53
CA ASN A 81 -8.07 -13.29 4.07
C ASN A 81 -9.03 -13.76 5.18
N PHE A 82 -10.02 -12.94 5.51
CA PHE A 82 -11.04 -13.22 6.55
C PHE A 82 -12.44 -13.41 5.94
N GLY A 83 -12.51 -13.65 4.62
CA GLY A 83 -13.75 -13.80 3.85
C GLY A 83 -14.22 -12.45 3.32
N VAL A 84 -14.87 -11.67 4.19
CA VAL A 84 -15.52 -10.39 3.80
C VAL A 84 -14.53 -9.22 3.66
N PHE A 85 -13.34 -9.37 4.24
CA PHE A 85 -12.24 -8.43 4.14
C PHE A 85 -10.89 -9.17 4.08
N SER A 86 -9.83 -8.45 3.76
CA SER A 86 -8.45 -8.94 3.82
C SER A 86 -7.52 -7.90 4.42
N LEU A 87 -6.49 -8.36 5.12
CA LEU A 87 -5.38 -7.52 5.56
C LEU A 87 -4.15 -7.83 4.72
N TYR A 88 -3.51 -6.78 4.23
CA TYR A 88 -2.27 -6.83 3.49
C TYR A 88 -1.20 -6.19 4.35
N GLN A 89 -0.21 -6.99 4.73
CA GLN A 89 0.96 -6.53 5.45
C GLN A 89 2.11 -6.44 4.47
N THR A 90 2.51 -5.22 4.15
CA THR A 90 3.58 -4.92 3.20
C THR A 90 4.82 -4.50 3.96
N GLU A 91 5.94 -5.15 3.67
CA GLU A 91 7.24 -4.85 4.26
C GLU A 91 8.23 -4.50 3.14
N ILE A 92 8.82 -3.31 3.24
CA ILE A 92 9.74 -2.78 2.22
C ILE A 92 11.01 -2.29 2.91
N GLY A 93 12.16 -2.60 2.32
CA GLY A 93 13.46 -2.19 2.83
C GLY A 93 13.92 -3.02 4.04
N GLY A 94 14.78 -2.42 4.88
CA GLY A 94 15.44 -3.11 5.98
C GLY A 94 16.68 -3.93 5.58
N GLN A 95 16.92 -4.07 4.28
CA GLN A 95 18.12 -4.69 3.73
C GLN A 95 19.36 -3.78 3.83
N GLU A 96 20.49 -4.40 4.15
CA GLU A 96 21.81 -3.77 4.10
C GLU A 96 22.32 -3.84 2.66
N VAL A 97 22.29 -2.72 1.95
CA VAL A 97 22.67 -2.64 0.54
C VAL A 97 24.16 -2.34 0.35
N LEU A 98 24.76 -1.61 1.29
CA LEU A 98 26.20 -1.35 1.33
C LEU A 98 26.67 -1.41 2.80
N PRO A 99 27.97 -1.65 3.07
CA PRO A 99 28.53 -1.74 4.44
C PRO A 99 28.30 -0.51 5.33
N PHE A 100 27.88 0.60 4.74
CA PHE A 100 27.61 1.87 5.41
C PHE A 100 26.20 2.42 5.10
N LEU A 101 25.37 1.68 4.35
CA LEU A 101 24.05 2.15 3.91
C LEU A 101 22.99 1.10 4.20
N ARG A 102 22.13 1.42 5.17
CA ARG A 102 20.95 0.63 5.53
C ARG A 102 19.70 1.34 5.04
N ILE A 103 18.89 0.65 4.25
CA ILE A 103 17.59 1.20 3.82
C ILE A 103 16.61 1.09 4.99
N PRO A 104 15.88 2.15 5.35
CA PRO A 104 14.87 2.09 6.40
C PRO A 104 13.81 1.03 6.06
N ARG A 105 13.35 0.31 7.09
CA ARG A 105 12.25 -0.65 6.93
C ARG A 105 10.94 0.08 7.09
N TYR A 106 10.08 -0.03 6.09
CA TYR A 106 8.70 0.42 6.14
C TYR A 106 7.78 -0.79 6.27
N ARG A 107 6.81 -0.68 7.18
CA ARG A 107 5.74 -1.65 7.37
C ARG A 107 4.42 -0.93 7.16
N VAL A 108 3.62 -1.40 6.22
CA VAL A 108 2.32 -0.81 5.89
C VAL A 108 1.25 -1.88 6.08
N ILE A 109 0.19 -1.54 6.78
CA ILE A 109 -1.00 -2.39 6.93
C ILE A 109 -2.12 -1.78 6.10
N THR A 110 -2.61 -2.54 5.12
CA THR A 110 -3.73 -2.13 4.27
C THR A 110 -4.92 -3.07 4.49
N LEU A 111 -6.09 -2.49 4.74
CA LEU A 111 -7.36 -3.19 4.77
C LEU A 111 -7.99 -3.19 3.38
N ALA A 112 -8.45 -4.34 2.93
CA ALA A 112 -9.26 -4.47 1.73
C ALA A 112 -10.66 -4.95 2.10
N GLY A 113 -11.68 -4.27 1.59
CA GLY A 113 -13.09 -4.57 1.86
C GLY A 113 -14.01 -3.55 1.21
N ALA A 114 -15.26 -3.92 1.01
CA ALA A 114 -16.26 -3.12 0.27
C ALA A 114 -15.79 -2.62 -1.13
N GLY A 115 -14.87 -3.33 -1.79
CA GLY A 115 -14.32 -2.92 -3.10
C GLY A 115 -13.20 -1.88 -3.02
N HIS A 116 -12.71 -1.56 -1.82
CA HIS A 116 -11.69 -0.53 -1.60
C HIS A 116 -10.48 -1.07 -0.83
N PHE A 117 -9.36 -0.35 -0.96
CA PHE A 117 -8.17 -0.51 -0.15
C PHE A 117 -7.96 0.74 0.71
N VAL A 118 -7.64 0.55 1.98
CA VAL A 118 -7.41 1.64 2.94
C VAL A 118 -6.15 1.33 3.74
N ILE A 119 -5.17 2.23 3.72
CA ILE A 119 -3.99 2.14 4.59
C ILE A 119 -4.44 2.44 6.02
N LEU A 120 -4.25 1.47 6.91
CA LEU A 120 -4.58 1.59 8.33
C LEU A 120 -3.42 2.17 9.12
N SER A 121 -2.19 1.76 8.79
CA SER A 121 -0.99 2.22 9.47
C SER A 121 0.23 2.11 8.57
N THR A 122 1.17 3.02 8.82
CA THR A 122 2.50 3.03 8.23
C THR A 122 3.49 3.19 9.38
N SER A 123 4.45 2.28 9.49
CA SER A 123 5.51 2.32 10.50
C SER A 123 6.86 2.31 9.81
N LYS A 124 7.83 3.03 10.39
CA LYS A 124 9.20 3.12 9.89
C LYS A 124 10.17 2.77 11.02
N ASP A 125 11.08 1.82 10.79
CA ASP A 125 12.14 1.53 11.76
C ASP A 125 12.96 2.80 12.01
N GLY A 126 12.99 3.26 13.27
CA GLY A 126 13.63 4.51 13.69
C GLY A 126 12.68 5.64 14.14
N ARG A 127 11.35 5.47 14.05
CA ARG A 127 10.35 6.26 14.78
C ARG A 127 9.30 5.35 15.43
N GLU A 128 9.33 5.24 16.76
CA GLU A 128 8.17 4.87 17.56
C GLU A 128 7.21 6.08 17.55
N GLU A 129 6.42 6.24 16.49
CA GLU A 129 5.39 7.28 16.45
C GLU A 129 4.16 6.80 17.22
N ASN A 130 4.12 7.15 18.50
CA ASN A 130 2.93 7.04 19.36
C ASN A 130 1.85 8.02 18.90
N ASP A 131 1.19 7.75 17.78
CA ASP A 131 -0.02 8.47 17.37
C ASP A 131 -1.25 7.87 18.06
N ALA A 132 -1.27 8.01 19.39
CA ALA A 132 -2.49 8.00 20.17
C ALA A 132 -2.99 9.45 20.29
N GLY A 133 -3.95 9.83 19.44
CA GLY A 133 -4.87 10.92 19.72
C GLY A 133 -4.40 12.34 19.39
N ALA A 134 -4.42 12.70 18.11
CA ALA A 134 -4.68 14.09 17.71
C ALA A 134 -6.19 14.25 17.47
N THR A 135 -6.99 14.15 18.55
CA THR A 135 -8.34 14.70 18.53
C THR A 135 -8.20 16.21 18.48
N SER A 136 -8.55 16.76 17.32
CA SER A 136 -9.10 18.09 17.15
C SER A 136 -9.93 18.51 18.37
N ASP A 137 -9.44 19.47 19.16
CA ASP A 137 -10.34 20.47 19.73
C ASP A 137 -9.68 21.85 19.69
N ALA A 138 -10.26 22.68 18.84
CA ALA A 138 -9.94 24.07 18.67
C ALA A 138 -10.56 24.86 19.82
N ARG A 139 -9.86 25.86 20.36
CA ARG A 139 -10.52 27.06 20.90
C ARG A 139 -9.62 28.28 20.72
N PRO A 140 -10.24 29.46 20.53
CA PRO A 140 -9.58 30.69 20.06
C PRO A 140 -8.74 31.36 21.14
#